data_AF-A0A4Y7K680-F1
#
_entry.id   AF-A0A4Y7K680-F1
#
_cell.length_a   1.000
_cell.length_b   1.000
_cell.length_c   1.000
_cell.angle_alpha   90.00
_cell.angle_beta   90.00
_cell.angle_gamma   90.00
#
_symmetry.space_group_name_H-M   'P 1'
#
loop_
_entity.id
_entity.type
_entity.pdbx_description
1 polymer ?
#
loop_
_entity_poly.entity_id
_entity_poly.type
_entity_poly.pdbx_seq_one_letter_code
_entity_poly.pdbx_strand_id
1 'polypeptide(L)'
;MEAGKMNPLDLNYNKLFSKNDKDYESTVVPETQIPSSSSSSSSGQVFKDMCKNLSEYEIKDKISRTKTSLAMIAQCLPDRGAKLKENLKILEAEQERRHDKEEKPIGAMVWKKLKILHTSNIGVGDDKIINLPDDLIHHILSFLPTKCAMST
;
A
#
# COMPACT_ATOMS: atom_id res chain seq x y z
N MET A 1 -31.79 41.59 9.51
CA MET A 1 -31.38 40.23 9.96
C MET A 1 -30.89 39.51 8.72
N GLU A 2 -29.58 39.47 8.52
CA GLU A 2 -28.97 38.95 7.29
C GLU A 2 -28.35 37.58 7.61
N ALA A 3 -28.90 36.53 7.01
CA ALA A 3 -28.42 35.17 7.19
C ALA A 3 -27.06 35.02 6.49
N GLY A 4 -25.98 34.97 7.28
CA GLY A 4 -24.63 34.72 6.79
C GLY A 4 -24.57 33.38 6.05
N LYS A 5 -24.30 33.43 4.75
CA LYS A 5 -24.03 32.28 3.91
C LYS A 5 -22.70 31.65 4.34
N MET A 6 -22.75 30.69 5.26
CA MET A 6 -21.59 29.84 5.56
C MET A 6 -21.63 28.65 4.61
N ASN A 7 -20.55 28.42 3.88
CA ASN A 7 -20.41 27.22 3.06
C ASN A 7 -20.45 25.99 3.99
N PRO A 8 -21.14 24.91 3.61
CA PRO A 8 -21.35 23.74 4.48
C PRO A 8 -20.05 23.00 4.88
N LEU A 9 -18.89 23.40 4.35
CA LEU A 9 -17.59 22.79 4.58
C LEU A 9 -16.58 23.72 5.27
N ASP A 10 -16.95 24.97 5.57
CA ASP A 10 -16.03 25.93 6.19
C ASP A 10 -16.00 25.75 7.72
N LEU A 11 -15.41 24.64 8.18
CA LEU A 11 -15.18 24.40 9.60
C LEU A 11 -13.95 25.19 10.07
N ASN A 12 -14.18 26.21 10.87
CA ASN A 12 -13.12 26.95 11.53
C ASN A 12 -12.54 26.17 12.72
N TYR A 13 -11.44 25.45 12.50
CA TYR A 13 -10.74 24.66 13.51
C TYR A 13 -10.26 25.48 14.73
N ASN A 14 -9.98 26.78 14.56
CA ASN A 14 -9.57 27.64 15.68
C ASN A 14 -10.70 27.85 16.69
N LYS A 15 -11.97 27.71 16.25
CA LYS A 15 -13.15 27.77 17.13
C LYS A 15 -13.39 26.45 17.86
N LEU A 16 -13.03 25.31 17.26
CA LEU A 16 -13.14 23.99 17.89
C LEU A 16 -12.15 23.79 19.03
N PHE A 17 -10.99 24.44 18.95
CA PHE A 17 -9.90 24.30 19.94
C PHE A 17 -9.60 25.58 20.71
N SER A 18 -10.46 26.60 20.62
CA SER A 18 -10.38 27.77 21.51
C SER A 18 -10.77 27.34 22.92
N LYS A 19 -9.78 26.82 23.63
CA LYS A 19 -9.80 26.41 25.03
C LYS A 19 -10.37 27.54 25.87
N ASN A 20 -11.56 27.34 26.44
CA ASN A 20 -12.03 28.13 27.58
C ASN A 20 -12.91 27.36 28.56
N ASP A 21 -12.84 26.03 28.59
CA ASP A 21 -13.46 25.26 29.67
C ASP A 21 -12.36 24.87 30.67
N LYS A 22 -12.12 25.81 31.58
CA LYS A 22 -11.68 25.50 32.94
C LYS A 22 -12.76 24.58 33.55
N ASP A 23 -12.34 23.59 34.32
CA ASP A 23 -13.20 22.72 35.15
C ASP A 23 -13.53 21.32 34.59
N TYR A 24 -12.57 20.65 33.93
CA TYR A 24 -12.54 19.19 34.01
C TYR A 24 -11.57 18.76 35.12
N GLU A 25 -12.16 18.30 36.21
CA GLU A 25 -11.48 17.63 37.30
C GLU A 25 -10.78 16.36 36.76
N SER A 26 -9.45 16.30 36.87
CA SER A 26 -8.70 15.09 36.52
C SER A 26 -8.97 14.00 37.55
N THR A 27 -9.97 13.17 37.27
CA THR A 27 -10.15 11.92 37.99
C THR A 27 -9.04 10.96 37.59
N VAL A 28 -8.09 10.74 38.50
CA VAL A 28 -7.03 9.74 38.36
C VAL A 28 -7.67 8.36 38.35
N VAL A 29 -7.79 7.74 37.17
CA VAL A 29 -8.21 6.34 37.04
C VAL A 29 -7.03 5.45 37.46
N PRO A 30 -7.19 4.53 38.43
CA PRO A 30 -6.10 3.67 38.87
C PRO A 30 -5.68 2.69 37.78
N GLU A 31 -4.37 2.51 37.70
CA GLU A 31 -3.65 1.70 36.73
C GLU A 31 -4.17 0.26 36.69
N THR A 32 -4.87 -0.08 35.61
CA THR A 32 -5.17 -1.48 35.29
C THR A 32 -3.91 -2.06 34.68
N GLN A 33 -3.27 -2.97 35.41
CA GLN A 33 -2.08 -3.70 34.97
C GLN A 33 -2.34 -4.39 33.63
N ILE A 34 -1.86 -3.79 32.55
CA ILE A 34 -1.67 -4.48 31.28
C ILE A 34 -0.39 -5.28 31.46
N PRO A 35 -0.40 -6.62 31.26
CA PRO A 35 0.79 -7.43 31.43
C PRO A 35 1.89 -6.90 30.51
N SER A 36 2.97 -6.50 31.17
CA SER A 36 4.22 -6.01 30.59
C SER A 36 4.77 -7.05 29.62
N SER A 37 4.46 -6.89 28.34
CA SER A 37 5.25 -7.51 27.28
C SER A 37 6.43 -6.59 27.02
N SER A 38 7.48 -6.81 27.80
CA SER A 38 8.84 -6.35 27.52
C SER A 38 9.24 -6.78 26.11
N SER A 39 9.16 -5.88 25.15
CA SER A 39 10.05 -5.94 23.99
C SER A 39 10.20 -4.55 23.41
N SER A 40 11.45 -4.08 23.46
CA SER A 40 12.03 -3.11 22.54
C SER A 40 12.00 -3.67 21.11
N SER A 41 10.81 -4.00 20.60
CA SER A 41 10.64 -4.49 19.26
C SER A 41 10.91 -3.32 18.32
N SER A 42 12.10 -3.35 17.71
CA SER A 42 12.48 -2.41 16.65
C SER A 42 11.31 -2.26 15.66
N SER A 43 11.07 -1.04 15.18
CA SER A 43 9.97 -0.74 14.25
C SER A 43 9.89 -1.71 13.06
N GLY A 44 10.98 -2.37 12.69
CA GLY A 44 11.03 -3.39 11.64
C GLY A 44 10.42 -4.74 12.03
N GLN A 45 10.47 -5.15 13.31
CA GLN A 45 9.93 -6.44 13.74
C GLN A 45 8.40 -6.47 13.68
N VAL A 46 7.75 -5.39 14.16
CA VAL A 46 6.28 -5.23 14.08
C VAL A 46 5.80 -5.25 12.63
N PHE A 47 6.52 -4.58 11.73
CA PHE A 47 6.18 -4.56 10.30
C PHE A 47 6.33 -5.94 9.66
N LYS A 48 7.39 -6.68 10.01
CA LYS A 48 7.63 -8.04 9.51
C LYS A 48 6.52 -9.01 9.93
N ASP A 49 6.03 -8.92 11.15
CA ASP A 49 4.94 -9.78 11.64
C ASP A 49 3.60 -9.43 10.99
N MET A 50 3.34 -8.15 10.71
CA MET A 50 2.19 -7.73 9.91
C MET A 50 2.23 -8.33 8.49
N CYS A 51 3.39 -8.34 7.84
CA CYS A 51 3.53 -8.81 6.45
C CYS A 51 3.16 -10.29 6.28
N LYS A 52 3.43 -11.12 7.29
CA LYS A 52 3.12 -12.56 7.27
C LYS A 52 1.63 -12.85 7.17
N ASN A 53 0.78 -11.96 7.69
CA ASN A 53 -0.66 -12.14 7.77
C ASN A 53 -1.42 -11.63 6.54
N LEU A 54 -0.75 -10.95 5.60
CA LEU A 54 -1.37 -10.40 4.40
C LEU A 54 -1.67 -11.48 3.36
N SER A 55 -2.65 -11.26 2.49
CA SER A 55 -2.87 -12.04 1.28
C SER A 55 -1.76 -11.78 0.25
N GLU A 56 -1.57 -12.71 -0.71
CA GLU A 56 -0.64 -12.53 -1.82
C GLU A 56 -0.94 -11.28 -2.66
N TYR A 57 -2.23 -11.05 -2.94
CA TYR A 57 -2.68 -9.85 -3.64
C TYR A 57 -2.30 -8.57 -2.87
N GLU A 58 -2.50 -8.57 -1.55
CA GLU A 58 -2.18 -7.43 -0.69
C GLU A 58 -0.66 -7.19 -0.59
N ILE A 59 0.14 -8.25 -0.58
CA ILE A 59 1.60 -8.14 -0.63
C ILE A 59 2.03 -7.48 -1.94
N LYS A 60 1.52 -7.96 -3.08
CA LYS A 60 1.85 -7.42 -4.40
C LYS A 60 1.42 -5.96 -4.55
N ASP A 61 0.22 -5.61 -4.10
CA ASP A 61 -0.31 -4.24 -4.10
C ASP A 61 0.53 -3.33 -3.19
N LYS A 62 0.88 -3.77 -1.97
CA LYS A 62 1.74 -3.01 -1.06
C LYS A 62 3.15 -2.80 -1.62
N ILE A 63 3.75 -3.80 -2.25
CA ILE A 63 5.04 -3.65 -2.95
C ILE A 63 4.92 -2.57 -4.01
N SER A 64 3.87 -2.63 -4.84
CA SER A 64 3.65 -1.68 -5.93
C SER A 64 3.50 -0.25 -5.40
N ARG A 65 2.64 -0.03 -4.39
CA ARG A 65 2.45 1.28 -3.77
C ARG A 65 3.73 1.79 -3.10
N THR A 66 4.45 0.92 -2.41
CA THR A 66 5.71 1.28 -1.74
C THR A 66 6.77 1.70 -2.75
N LYS A 67 6.86 1.02 -3.90
CA LYS A 67 7.74 1.41 -5.02
C LYS A 67 7.37 2.78 -5.58
N THR A 68 6.09 3.05 -5.83
CA THR A 68 5.62 4.36 -6.30
C THR A 68 5.92 5.45 -5.27
N SER A 69 5.62 5.23 -3.99
CA SER A 69 5.94 6.17 -2.93
C SER A 69 7.45 6.42 -2.83
N LEU A 70 8.27 5.38 -2.98
CA LEU A 70 9.72 5.53 -2.97
C LEU A 70 10.20 6.42 -4.13
N ALA A 71 9.65 6.25 -5.33
CA ALA A 71 10.00 7.07 -6.48
C ALA A 71 9.56 8.55 -6.31
N MET A 72 8.38 8.78 -5.72
CA MET A 72 7.78 10.12 -5.64
C MET A 72 8.33 10.97 -4.48
N ILE A 73 8.54 10.38 -3.30
CA ILE A 73 8.80 11.16 -2.08
C ILE A 73 10.09 10.79 -1.34
N ALA A 74 10.81 9.72 -1.69
CA ALA A 74 11.96 9.26 -0.88
C ALA A 74 13.05 10.31 -0.72
N GLN A 75 13.34 11.09 -1.76
CA GLN A 75 14.36 12.13 -1.73
C GLN A 75 13.98 13.33 -0.83
N CYS A 76 12.69 13.52 -0.57
CA CYS A 76 12.16 14.58 0.27
C CYS A 76 12.01 14.15 1.74
N LEU A 77 12.25 12.88 2.07
CA LEU A 77 12.15 12.36 3.43
C LEU A 77 13.45 12.63 4.22
N PRO A 78 13.36 12.87 5.55
CA PRO A 78 14.52 13.09 6.40
C PRO A 78 15.53 11.93 6.40
N ASP A 79 15.04 10.70 6.23
CA ASP A 79 15.84 9.47 6.17
C ASP A 79 16.16 9.04 4.72
N ARG A 80 15.87 9.89 3.72
CA ARG A 80 15.96 9.58 2.28
C ARG A 80 15.19 8.32 1.87
N GLY A 81 14.11 8.02 2.60
CA GLY A 81 13.30 6.82 2.40
C GLY A 81 14.00 5.52 2.81
N ALA A 82 15.04 5.57 3.65
CA ALA A 82 15.73 4.37 4.14
C ALA A 82 14.76 3.38 4.80
N LYS A 83 13.85 3.86 5.66
CA LYS A 83 12.83 3.02 6.30
C LYS A 83 11.83 2.45 5.29
N LEU A 84 11.49 3.23 4.27
CA LEU A 84 10.59 2.80 3.21
C LEU A 84 11.23 1.70 2.34
N LYS A 85 12.54 1.79 2.09
CA LYS A 85 13.33 0.75 1.41
C LYS A 85 13.44 -0.52 2.24
N GLU A 86 13.61 -0.40 3.55
CA GLU A 86 13.62 -1.55 4.46
C GLU A 86 12.27 -2.27 4.45
N ASN A 87 11.17 -1.53 4.56
CA ASN A 87 9.82 -2.08 4.45
C ASN A 87 9.59 -2.76 3.10
N LEU A 88 10.04 -2.15 1.99
CA LEU A 88 9.97 -2.74 0.67
C LEU A 88 10.71 -4.08 0.61
N LYS A 89 11.93 -4.12 1.15
CA LYS A 89 12.76 -5.32 1.21
C LYS A 89 12.08 -6.44 2.01
N ILE A 90 11.40 -6.10 3.10
CA ILE A 90 10.65 -7.07 3.92
C ILE A 90 9.46 -7.63 3.14
N LEU A 91 8.70 -6.78 2.43
CA LEU A 91 7.57 -7.21 1.60
C LEU A 91 8.02 -8.10 0.44
N GLU A 92 9.11 -7.75 -0.25
CA GLU A 92 9.68 -8.54 -1.35
C GLU A 92 10.21 -9.91 -0.86
N ALA A 93 10.84 -9.95 0.32
CA ALA A 93 11.30 -11.20 0.92
C ALA A 93 10.13 -12.13 1.32
N GLU A 94 9.02 -11.57 1.84
CA GLU A 94 7.83 -12.37 2.16
C GLU A 94 7.12 -12.86 0.89
N GLN A 95 7.12 -12.08 -0.20
CA GLN A 95 6.63 -12.53 -1.51
C GLN A 95 7.45 -13.72 -2.04
N GLU A 96 8.78 -13.62 -1.99
CA GLU A 96 9.69 -14.70 -2.44
C GLU A 96 9.52 -15.96 -1.58
N ARG A 97 9.38 -15.81 -0.26
CA ARG A 97 9.11 -16.93 0.65
C ARG A 97 7.79 -17.66 0.35
N ARG A 98 6.82 -17.01 -0.27
CA ARG A 98 5.54 -17.64 -0.69
C ARG A 98 5.70 -18.33 -2.03
N HIS A 99 6.40 -17.69 -2.95
CA HIS A 99 6.75 -18.24 -4.26
C HIS A 99 7.55 -19.55 -4.16
N ASP A 100 8.54 -19.59 -3.26
CA ASP A 100 9.36 -20.78 -3.00
C ASP A 100 8.57 -21.96 -2.40
N LYS A 101 7.40 -21.69 -1.77
CA LYS A 101 6.53 -22.75 -1.22
C LYS A 101 5.58 -23.31 -2.26
N GLU A 102 5.23 -22.53 -3.27
CA GLU A 102 4.34 -22.95 -4.35
C GLU A 102 5.09 -23.72 -5.45
N GLU A 103 6.43 -23.57 -5.51
CA GLU A 103 7.27 -24.20 -6.52
C GLU A 103 7.88 -25.55 -6.11
N LYS A 104 7.33 -26.63 -6.66
CA LYS A 104 8.01 -27.92 -6.79
C LYS A 104 9.29 -27.77 -7.63
N PRO A 105 10.33 -28.62 -7.42
CA PRO A 105 11.74 -28.36 -7.79
C PRO A 105 12.05 -28.15 -9.28
N ILE A 106 11.11 -28.38 -10.19
CA ILE A 106 11.29 -28.15 -11.63
C ILE A 106 11.13 -26.65 -11.97
N GLY A 107 10.42 -25.87 -11.15
CA GLY A 107 10.13 -24.44 -11.39
C GLY A 107 11.26 -23.48 -11.00
N ALA A 108 12.06 -23.80 -9.97
CA ALA A 108 12.91 -22.81 -9.30
C ALA A 108 13.98 -22.18 -10.22
N MET A 109 14.41 -22.94 -11.24
CA MET A 109 15.34 -22.45 -12.27
C MET A 109 14.63 -21.55 -13.31
N VAL A 110 13.36 -21.83 -13.58
CA VAL A 110 12.53 -21.11 -14.54
C VAL A 110 12.15 -19.74 -13.99
N TRP A 111 11.81 -19.64 -12.70
CA TRP A 111 11.42 -18.37 -12.07
C TRP A 111 12.59 -17.45 -11.77
N LYS A 112 13.75 -17.99 -11.36
CA LYS A 112 14.99 -17.19 -11.31
C LYS A 112 15.34 -16.61 -12.68
N LYS A 113 15.15 -17.40 -13.75
CA LYS A 113 15.36 -16.94 -15.13
C LYS A 113 14.29 -15.93 -15.57
N LEU A 114 13.02 -16.14 -15.22
CA LEU A 114 11.90 -15.24 -15.53
C LEU A 114 12.00 -13.89 -14.78
N LYS A 115 12.50 -13.88 -13.54
CA LYS A 115 12.76 -12.68 -12.73
C LYS A 115 13.86 -11.80 -13.35
N ILE A 116 14.91 -12.42 -13.90
CA ILE A 116 15.96 -11.71 -14.66
C ILE A 116 15.39 -11.06 -15.93
N LEU A 117 14.44 -11.72 -16.60
CA LEU A 117 13.76 -11.18 -17.78
C LEU A 117 12.77 -10.04 -17.45
N HIS A 118 11.96 -10.18 -16.38
CA HIS A 118 10.92 -9.19 -16.03
C HIS A 118 11.48 -7.88 -15.45
N THR A 119 12.63 -7.93 -14.76
CA THR A 119 13.29 -6.74 -14.19
C THR A 119 13.82 -5.77 -15.25
N SER A 120 13.96 -6.23 -16.50
CA SER A 120 14.41 -5.41 -17.63
C SER A 120 13.26 -4.80 -18.45
N ASN A 121 11.99 -5.06 -18.09
CA ASN A 121 10.82 -4.60 -18.85
C ASN A 121 9.81 -3.75 -18.05
N ILE A 122 10.26 -3.12 -16.95
CA ILE A 122 9.41 -2.16 -16.20
C ILE A 122 9.39 -0.83 -16.98
N GLY A 123 8.68 -0.84 -18.11
CA GLY A 123 8.48 0.29 -19.00
C GLY A 123 7.29 0.13 -19.94
N VAL A 124 6.64 -1.03 -19.95
CA VAL A 124 5.42 -1.28 -20.72
C VAL A 124 4.40 -1.83 -19.73
N GLY A 125 3.30 -1.11 -19.53
CA GLY A 125 2.23 -1.55 -18.65
C GLY A 125 1.81 -2.97 -19.05
N ASP A 126 1.67 -3.85 -18.06
CA ASP A 126 1.17 -5.20 -18.33
C ASP A 126 -0.17 -5.07 -19.08
N ASP A 127 -0.22 -5.48 -20.34
CA ASP A 127 -1.45 -5.46 -21.13
C ASP A 127 -2.40 -6.53 -20.59
N LYS A 128 -3.22 -6.17 -19.60
CA LYS A 128 -4.13 -7.10 -18.93
C LYS A 128 -5.23 -7.62 -19.86
N ILE A 129 -5.51 -6.88 -20.94
CA ILE A 129 -6.54 -7.20 -21.94
C ILE A 129 -6.24 -8.55 -22.61
N ILE A 130 -4.96 -8.90 -22.84
CA ILE A 130 -4.58 -10.13 -23.55
C ILE A 130 -4.86 -11.42 -22.77
N ASN A 131 -5.05 -11.33 -21.45
CA ASN A 131 -5.29 -12.48 -20.58
C ASN A 131 -6.79 -12.73 -20.31
N LEU A 132 -7.68 -11.93 -20.89
CA LEU A 132 -9.12 -12.13 -20.73
C LEU A 132 -9.65 -13.16 -21.74
N PRO A 133 -10.65 -13.97 -21.37
CA PRO A 133 -11.44 -14.75 -22.32
C PRO A 133 -12.03 -13.86 -23.43
N ASP A 134 -12.16 -14.42 -24.63
CA ASP A 134 -12.60 -13.70 -25.83
C ASP A 134 -13.96 -13.01 -25.61
N ASP A 135 -14.89 -13.70 -24.93
CA ASP A 135 -16.22 -13.16 -24.58
C ASP A 135 -16.14 -11.84 -23.80
N LEU A 136 -15.18 -11.72 -22.87
CA LEU A 136 -14.99 -10.49 -22.10
C LEU A 136 -14.31 -9.41 -22.92
N ILE A 137 -13.40 -9.78 -23.83
CA ILE A 137 -12.76 -8.84 -24.75
C ILE A 137 -13.84 -8.22 -25.67
N HIS A 138 -14.68 -9.04 -26.29
CA HIS A 138 -15.79 -8.57 -27.13
C HIS A 138 -16.77 -7.70 -26.34
N HIS A 139 -17.08 -8.08 -25.10
CA HIS A 139 -17.94 -7.27 -24.23
C HIS A 139 -17.34 -5.90 -23.94
N ILE A 140 -16.05 -5.82 -23.61
CA ILE A 140 -15.36 -4.55 -23.38
C ILE A 140 -15.33 -3.69 -24.66
N LEU A 141 -15.00 -4.30 -25.80
CA LEU A 141 -14.96 -3.61 -27.09
C LEU A 141 -16.34 -3.11 -27.54
N SER A 142 -17.42 -3.77 -27.13
CA SER A 142 -18.79 -3.34 -27.43
C SER A 142 -19.16 -1.99 -26.81
N PHE A 143 -18.49 -1.58 -25.73
CA PHE A 143 -18.69 -0.28 -25.09
C PHE A 143 -17.83 0.84 -25.70
N LEU A 144 -16.88 0.51 -26.57
CA LEU A 144 -15.99 1.48 -27.18
C LEU A 144 -16.56 1.95 -28.52
N PRO A 145 -16.53 3.26 -28.81
CA PRO A 145 -16.80 3.75 -30.16
C PRO A 145 -15.84 3.08 -31.16
N THR A 146 -16.33 2.70 -32.35
CA THR A 146 -15.56 1.94 -33.34
C THR A 146 -14.21 2.59 -33.71
N LYS A 147 -14.16 3.92 -33.71
CA LYS A 147 -12.93 4.70 -33.95
C LYS A 147 -11.85 4.52 -32.86
N CYS A 148 -12.25 4.24 -31.63
CA CYS A 148 -11.34 3.99 -30.51
C CYS A 148 -10.86 2.53 -30.52
N ALA A 149 -11.72 1.59 -30.92
CA ALA A 149 -11.37 0.17 -31.03
C ALA A 149 -10.41 -0.13 -32.20
N MET A 150 -10.49 0.66 -33.29
CA MET A 150 -9.69 0.49 -34.51
C MET A 150 -8.46 1.40 -34.59
N SER A 151 -8.08 2.08 -33.50
CA SER A 151 -6.93 2.98 -33.51
C SER A 151 -5.62 2.18 -33.35
N THR A 152 -4.93 1.92 -34.47
CA THR A 152 -3.61 1.24 -34.54
C THR A 152 -2.45 2.21 -34.50
#